data_AF-A0A084ES75-F1
#
_entry.id   AF-A0A084ES75-F1
#
_cell.length_a   1.000
_cell.length_b   1.000
_cell.length_c   1.000
_cell.angle_alpha   90.00
_cell.angle_beta   90.00
_cell.angle_gamma   90.00
#
_symmetry.space_group_name_H-M   'P 1'
#
loop_
_entity.id
_entity.type
_entity.pdbx_description
1 polymer ?
#
loop_
_entity_poly.entity_id
_entity_poly.type
_entity_poly.pdbx_seq_one_letter_code
_entity_poly.pdbx_strand_id
1 'polypeptide(L)'
;MSKLSFLARIGAPIGVLLGTPAAAQEAPDFFGAALCQPPYSTDSATALYEAAEKVAKADTSMLGAAIYTLPAPIERDGFVARAVVFAGMSVGVLLDDEVAEAAAARYGLAREKSRLFGASSLGFARQLDDAAQDMREMGLISVVARQGPALAGRTLLTCEFVSHEDRKALDSQEGDAP
;
A
#
# COMPACT_ATOMS: atom_id res chain seq x y z
N MET A 1 -18.38 -45.89 67.76
CA MET A 1 -19.54 -45.60 66.89
C MET A 1 -19.66 -44.08 66.77
N SER A 2 -19.71 -43.53 65.54
CA SER A 2 -20.34 -42.25 65.11
C SER A 2 -20.14 -41.00 65.99
N LYS A 3 -19.76 -39.80 65.53
CA LYS A 3 -19.85 -39.12 64.22
C LYS A 3 -19.12 -37.77 64.33
N LEU A 4 -18.56 -37.32 63.20
CA LEU A 4 -18.37 -35.93 62.70
C LEU A 4 -18.08 -34.77 63.67
N SER A 5 -17.05 -33.98 63.35
CA SER A 5 -17.32 -32.67 62.74
C SER A 5 -16.11 -32.04 62.06
N PHE A 6 -16.37 -31.52 60.87
CA PHE A 6 -15.52 -30.73 59.99
C PHE A 6 -15.09 -29.40 60.62
N LEU A 7 -13.87 -28.96 60.33
CA LEU A 7 -13.55 -27.53 60.25
C LEU A 7 -12.64 -27.28 59.04
N ALA A 8 -13.22 -26.54 58.11
CA ALA A 8 -12.68 -26.16 56.82
C ALA A 8 -11.46 -25.25 56.96
N ARG A 9 -10.40 -25.54 56.18
CA ARG A 9 -9.34 -24.58 55.88
C ARG A 9 -9.78 -23.78 54.66
N ILE A 10 -10.00 -22.49 54.87
CA ILE A 10 -10.25 -21.49 53.83
C ILE A 10 -8.97 -21.36 52.99
N GLY A 11 -8.99 -21.92 51.78
CA GLY A 11 -7.99 -21.65 50.76
C GLY A 11 -8.36 -20.36 50.04
N ALA A 12 -7.52 -19.34 50.14
CA ALA A 12 -7.63 -18.13 49.35
C ALA A 12 -7.31 -18.47 47.87
N PRO A 13 -8.18 -18.18 46.90
CA PRO A 13 -7.82 -18.29 45.51
C PRO A 13 -6.92 -17.10 45.16
N ILE A 14 -5.64 -17.36 44.89
CA ILE A 14 -4.78 -16.44 44.14
C ILE A 14 -5.38 -16.37 42.74
N GLY A 15 -6.20 -15.34 42.51
CA GLY A 15 -6.70 -15.00 41.19
C GLY A 15 -5.53 -14.59 40.32
N VAL A 16 -5.06 -15.50 39.47
CA VAL A 16 -4.20 -15.17 38.34
C VAL A 16 -5.05 -14.32 37.40
N LEU A 17 -4.87 -13.00 37.47
CA LEU A 17 -5.33 -12.07 36.45
C LEU A 17 -4.56 -12.41 35.17
N LEU A 18 -5.11 -13.33 34.37
CA LEU A 18 -4.73 -13.53 32.99
C LEU A 18 -5.09 -12.23 32.26
N GLY A 19 -4.13 -11.31 32.18
CA GLY A 19 -4.20 -10.18 31.27
C GLY A 19 -4.43 -10.75 29.88
N THR A 20 -5.60 -10.45 29.30
CA THR A 20 -5.85 -10.69 27.89
C THR A 20 -4.73 -10.00 27.10
N PRO A 21 -4.03 -10.67 26.18
CA PRO A 21 -3.11 -9.99 25.30
C PRO A 21 -3.94 -8.93 24.56
N ALA A 22 -3.58 -7.65 24.75
CA ALA A 22 -4.05 -6.62 23.85
C ALA A 22 -3.67 -7.10 22.44
N ALA A 23 -4.65 -7.31 21.58
CA ALA A 23 -4.41 -7.61 20.18
C ALA A 23 -3.54 -6.46 19.66
N ALA A 24 -2.26 -6.74 19.40
CA ALA A 24 -1.40 -5.79 18.73
C ALA A 24 -2.10 -5.49 17.40
N GLN A 25 -2.57 -4.26 17.25
CA GLN A 25 -3.19 -3.83 16.01
C GLN A 25 -2.10 -3.95 14.94
N GLU A 26 -2.24 -4.95 14.08
CA GLU A 26 -1.24 -5.26 13.07
C GLU A 26 -1.03 -4.00 12.22
N ALA A 27 0.23 -3.61 12.04
CA ALA A 27 0.54 -2.43 11.25
C ALA A 27 -0.05 -2.60 9.83
N PRO A 28 -0.68 -1.56 9.25
CA PRO A 28 -1.26 -1.68 7.92
C PRO A 28 -0.20 -2.14 6.90
N ASP A 29 -0.56 -3.09 6.04
CA ASP A 29 0.35 -3.56 5.00
C ASP A 29 0.35 -2.61 3.80
N PHE A 30 1.07 -1.48 3.92
CA PHE A 30 1.20 -0.50 2.85
C PHE A 30 1.87 -1.07 1.59
N PHE A 31 2.83 -1.98 1.74
CA PHE A 31 3.52 -2.59 0.60
C PHE A 31 2.58 -3.56 -0.13
N GLY A 32 1.81 -4.36 0.62
CA GLY A 32 0.75 -5.21 0.06
C GLY A 32 -0.28 -4.39 -0.69
N ALA A 33 -0.73 -3.28 -0.10
CA ALA A 33 -1.67 -2.37 -0.75
C ALA A 33 -1.11 -1.79 -2.07
N ALA A 34 0.18 -1.47 -2.13
CA ALA A 34 0.86 -1.03 -3.36
C ALA A 34 0.91 -2.12 -4.45
N LEU A 35 0.73 -3.39 -4.08
CA LEU A 35 0.59 -4.53 -5.01
C LEU A 35 -0.88 -4.89 -5.27
N CYS A 36 -1.83 -4.05 -4.84
CA CYS A 36 -3.27 -4.30 -4.85
C CYS A 36 -3.65 -5.56 -4.05
N GLN A 37 -3.05 -5.74 -2.87
CA GLN A 37 -3.32 -6.84 -1.96
C GLN A 37 -3.69 -6.30 -0.56
N PRO A 38 -4.98 -6.41 -0.14
CA PRO A 38 -6.13 -6.93 -0.89
C PRO A 38 -6.49 -6.06 -2.10
N PRO A 39 -7.41 -6.52 -2.99
CA PRO A 39 -7.88 -5.70 -4.11
C PRO A 39 -8.28 -4.30 -3.68
N TYR A 40 -8.00 -3.32 -4.55
CA TYR A 40 -8.24 -1.92 -4.22
C TYR A 40 -9.73 -1.64 -4.04
N SER A 41 -10.04 -0.93 -2.96
CA SER A 41 -11.33 -0.28 -2.73
C SER A 41 -11.10 1.11 -2.15
N THR A 42 -12.09 1.99 -2.28
CA THR A 42 -12.06 3.32 -1.63
C THR A 42 -11.97 3.20 -0.12
N ASP A 43 -12.61 2.19 0.47
CA ASP A 43 -12.62 1.96 1.91
C ASP A 43 -11.24 1.54 2.41
N SER A 44 -10.58 0.60 1.71
CA SER A 44 -9.21 0.20 2.04
C SER A 44 -8.22 1.35 1.85
N ALA A 45 -8.36 2.14 0.79
CA ALA A 45 -7.50 3.30 0.55
C ALA A 45 -7.66 4.36 1.66
N THR A 46 -8.90 4.61 2.09
CA THR A 46 -9.22 5.55 3.19
C THR A 46 -8.63 5.07 4.51
N ALA A 47 -8.82 3.79 4.85
CA ALA A 47 -8.28 3.22 6.08
C ALA A 47 -6.74 3.29 6.13
N LEU A 48 -6.08 3.05 4.99
CA LEU A 48 -4.62 3.17 4.86
C LEU A 48 -4.17 4.63 5.00
N TYR A 49 -4.89 5.57 4.39
CA TYR A 49 -4.61 7.00 4.50
C TYR A 49 -4.71 7.48 5.95
N GLU A 50 -5.81 7.16 6.65
CA GLU A 50 -6.00 7.51 8.06
C GLU A 50 -4.95 6.85 8.98
N ALA A 51 -4.46 5.66 8.61
CA ALA A 51 -3.38 5.02 9.33
C ALA A 51 -2.04 5.74 9.12
N ALA A 52 -1.76 6.21 7.89
CA ALA A 52 -0.56 6.99 7.59
C ALA A 52 -0.55 8.35 8.31
N GLU A 53 -1.71 9.03 8.41
CA GLU A 53 -1.84 10.30 9.14
C GLU A 53 -1.54 10.17 10.64
N LYS A 54 -1.78 8.99 11.25
CA LYS A 54 -1.43 8.72 12.65
C LYS A 54 0.07 8.53 12.86
N VAL A 55 0.82 8.28 11.78
CA VAL A 55 2.24 7.94 11.82
C VAL A 55 3.12 9.16 11.57
N ALA A 56 2.78 10.00 10.59
CA ALA A 56 3.58 11.16 10.21
C ALA A 56 2.72 12.29 9.63
N LYS A 57 3.30 13.49 9.58
CA LYS A 57 2.72 14.59 8.82
C LYS A 57 3.00 14.38 7.33
N ALA A 58 2.00 14.58 6.48
CA ALA A 58 2.15 14.52 5.04
C ALA A 58 3.17 15.56 4.53
N ASP A 59 4.09 15.12 3.68
CA ASP A 59 4.83 15.97 2.75
C ASP A 59 4.03 16.07 1.45
N THR A 60 3.62 17.29 1.11
CA THR A 60 2.86 17.63 -0.10
C THR A 60 3.67 18.50 -1.06
N SER A 61 5.00 18.51 -0.92
CA SER A 61 5.91 19.25 -1.82
C SER A 61 5.87 18.73 -3.25
N MET A 62 5.54 17.45 -3.42
CA MET A 62 5.22 16.86 -4.72
C MET A 62 3.75 17.13 -5.06
N LEU A 63 3.51 17.98 -6.06
CA LEU A 63 2.17 18.36 -6.48
C LEU A 63 1.32 17.12 -6.80
N GLY A 64 0.16 17.01 -6.15
CA GLY A 64 -0.79 15.91 -6.37
C GLY A 64 -0.53 14.64 -5.55
N ALA A 65 0.50 14.62 -4.70
CA ALA A 65 0.80 13.49 -3.81
C ALA A 65 0.88 13.92 -2.34
N ALA A 66 0.36 13.07 -1.46
CA ALA A 66 0.62 13.11 -0.02
C ALA A 66 1.60 11.98 0.33
N ILE A 67 2.77 12.34 0.86
CA ILE A 67 3.84 11.41 1.17
C ILE A 67 4.05 11.33 2.67
N TYR A 68 4.00 10.12 3.22
CA TYR A 68 4.17 9.85 4.64
C TYR A 68 5.43 9.03 4.87
N THR A 69 6.46 9.66 5.46
CA THR A 69 7.68 8.94 5.84
C THR A 69 7.38 8.00 7.00
N LEU A 70 7.72 6.72 6.83
CA LEU A 70 7.51 5.69 7.83
C LEU A 70 8.59 5.74 8.93
N PRO A 71 8.24 5.39 10.18
CA PRO A 71 9.19 5.39 11.31
C PRO A 71 10.20 4.24 11.20
N ALA A 72 9.85 3.17 10.49
CA ALA A 72 10.73 2.07 10.15
C ALA A 72 10.53 1.71 8.67
N PRO A 73 11.61 1.30 7.96
CA PRO A 73 11.48 0.85 6.58
C PRO A 73 10.69 -0.46 6.50
N ILE A 74 9.98 -0.66 5.38
CA ILE A 74 9.39 -1.93 5.02
C ILE A 74 10.38 -2.65 4.10
N GLU A 75 10.80 -3.85 4.49
CA GLU A 75 11.62 -4.72 3.64
C GLU A 75 10.76 -5.85 3.09
N ARG A 76 10.68 -5.97 1.77
CA ARG A 76 9.90 -7.04 1.10
C ARG A 76 10.50 -7.37 -0.25
N ASP A 77 10.64 -8.67 -0.53
CA ASP A 77 11.08 -9.18 -1.83
C ASP A 77 12.43 -8.62 -2.33
N GLY A 78 13.30 -8.18 -1.41
CA GLY A 78 14.58 -7.55 -1.74
C GLY A 78 14.50 -6.05 -1.99
N PHE A 79 13.33 -5.42 -1.80
CA PHE A 79 13.13 -3.98 -1.86
C PHE A 79 12.98 -3.38 -0.46
N VAL A 80 13.42 -2.13 -0.32
CA VAL A 80 13.25 -1.33 0.88
C VAL A 80 12.32 -0.17 0.54
N ALA A 81 11.27 0.04 1.32
CA ALA A 81 10.37 1.17 1.19
C ALA A 81 10.37 2.03 2.46
N ARG A 82 10.47 3.35 2.31
CA ARG A 82 10.57 4.29 3.45
C ARG A 82 9.42 5.26 3.58
N ALA A 83 8.57 5.33 2.57
CA ALA A 83 7.42 6.20 2.59
C ALA A 83 6.23 5.56 1.88
N VAL A 84 5.05 5.98 2.30
CA VAL A 84 3.77 5.68 1.65
C VAL A 84 3.34 6.91 0.87
N VAL A 85 2.74 6.68 -0.30
CA VAL A 85 2.28 7.73 -1.20
C VAL A 85 0.81 7.54 -1.50
N PHE A 86 0.06 8.62 -1.41
CA PHE A 86 -1.31 8.71 -1.88
C PHE A 86 -1.39 9.80 -2.94
N ALA A 87 -1.80 9.45 -4.17
CA ALA A 87 -1.92 10.41 -5.26
C ALA A 87 -3.17 10.09 -6.10
N GLY A 88 -4.16 10.97 -6.09
CA GLY A 88 -5.47 10.67 -6.69
C GLY A 88 -6.07 9.38 -6.11
N MET A 89 -6.47 8.44 -6.97
CA MET A 89 -6.98 7.12 -6.60
C MET A 89 -5.88 6.05 -6.64
N SER A 90 -4.73 6.37 -6.03
CA SER A 90 -3.62 5.42 -5.89
C SER A 90 -3.13 5.34 -4.46
N VAL A 91 -2.69 4.14 -4.09
CA VAL A 91 -1.94 3.87 -2.87
C VAL A 91 -0.63 3.23 -3.28
N GLY A 92 0.48 3.74 -2.76
CA GLY A 92 1.79 3.22 -3.11
C GLY A 92 2.83 3.38 -2.02
N VAL A 93 4.01 2.89 -2.34
CA VAL A 93 5.22 3.03 -1.54
C VAL A 93 6.35 3.60 -2.40
N LEU A 94 7.23 4.37 -1.78
CA LEU A 94 8.50 4.77 -2.38
C LEU A 94 9.57 3.76 -1.99
N LEU A 95 10.01 3.02 -3.00
CA LEU A 95 11.16 2.14 -2.91
C LEU A 95 12.44 2.99 -2.93
N ASP A 96 13.44 2.56 -2.17
CA ASP A 96 14.79 3.09 -2.26
C ASP A 96 15.35 2.83 -3.68
N ASP A 97 16.09 3.80 -4.19
CA ASP A 97 16.75 3.77 -5.50
C ASP A 97 15.82 3.65 -6.72
N GLU A 98 16.43 3.75 -7.91
CA GLU A 98 15.78 3.59 -9.20
C GLU A 98 15.73 2.12 -9.61
N VAL A 99 14.78 1.38 -9.05
CA VAL A 99 14.65 -0.09 -9.14
C VAL A 99 13.40 -0.56 -9.91
N ALA A 100 12.80 0.28 -10.76
CA ALA A 100 11.53 -0.03 -11.44
C ALA A 100 11.63 -1.28 -12.33
N GLU A 101 12.77 -1.52 -13.00
CA GLU A 101 13.01 -2.74 -13.78
C GLU A 101 13.05 -4.00 -12.91
N ALA A 102 13.73 -3.93 -11.77
CA ALA A 102 13.80 -5.05 -10.84
C ALA A 102 12.42 -5.35 -10.23
N ALA A 103 11.66 -4.31 -9.86
CA ALA A 103 10.28 -4.43 -9.42
C ALA A 103 9.39 -5.03 -10.52
N ALA A 104 9.56 -4.58 -11.76
CA ALA A 104 8.82 -5.12 -12.91
C ALA A 104 9.08 -6.61 -13.12
N ALA A 105 10.34 -7.03 -13.08
CA ALA A 105 10.70 -8.44 -13.16
C ALA A 105 10.12 -9.25 -11.99
N ARG A 106 10.16 -8.73 -10.77
CA ARG A 106 9.66 -9.42 -9.57
C ARG A 106 8.14 -9.61 -9.57
N TYR A 107 7.39 -8.61 -10.05
CA TYR A 107 5.92 -8.56 -9.97
C TYR A 107 5.21 -8.78 -11.31
N GLY A 108 5.97 -9.15 -12.36
CA GLY A 108 5.45 -9.46 -13.68
C GLY A 108 4.83 -8.25 -14.39
N LEU A 109 5.46 -7.08 -14.29
CA LEU A 109 4.97 -5.85 -14.91
C LEU A 109 5.54 -5.70 -16.33
N ALA A 110 4.72 -5.22 -17.26
CA ALA A 110 5.12 -4.93 -18.63
C ALA A 110 5.47 -3.45 -18.79
N ARG A 111 6.40 -3.14 -19.69
CA ARG A 111 6.82 -1.74 -19.92
C ARG A 111 5.64 -0.89 -20.39
N GLU A 112 5.43 0.25 -19.74
CA GLU A 112 4.42 1.23 -20.17
C GLU A 112 4.80 1.81 -21.53
N LYS A 113 3.77 2.14 -22.32
CA LYS A 113 3.94 2.79 -23.62
C LYS A 113 3.93 4.31 -23.49
N SER A 114 3.08 4.85 -22.62
CA SER A 114 3.08 6.26 -22.22
C SER A 114 4.12 6.56 -21.15
N ARG A 115 4.51 7.84 -21.09
CA ARG A 115 5.37 8.40 -20.03
C ARG A 115 4.60 9.30 -19.06
N LEU A 116 3.29 9.09 -18.92
CA LEU A 116 2.36 9.81 -18.02
C LEU A 116 2.82 11.24 -17.67
N PHE A 117 2.52 12.16 -18.59
CA PHE A 117 2.79 13.60 -18.43
C PHE A 117 4.26 13.98 -18.12
N GLY A 118 5.23 13.13 -18.47
CA GLY A 118 6.65 13.39 -18.27
C GLY A 118 7.13 13.28 -16.82
N ALA A 119 6.26 12.88 -15.89
CA ALA A 119 6.61 12.68 -14.49
C ALA A 119 7.48 11.43 -14.27
N SER A 120 7.38 10.46 -15.18
CA SER A 120 8.19 9.25 -15.19
C SER A 120 9.09 9.20 -16.42
N SER A 121 10.36 8.85 -16.23
CA SER A 121 11.28 8.52 -17.32
C SER A 121 11.20 7.05 -17.72
N LEU A 122 10.78 6.18 -16.80
CA LEU A 122 10.64 4.74 -16.99
C LEU A 122 9.50 4.19 -16.12
N GLY A 123 8.57 3.49 -16.77
CA GLY A 123 7.37 2.95 -16.13
C GLY A 123 7.04 1.54 -16.60
N PHE A 124 6.46 0.75 -15.69
CA PHE A 124 5.96 -0.60 -15.92
C PHE A 124 4.62 -0.76 -15.24
N ALA A 125 3.69 -1.48 -15.88
CA ALA A 125 2.37 -1.73 -15.35
C ALA A 125 1.89 -3.15 -15.65
N ARG A 126 1.01 -3.65 -14.79
CA ARG A 126 0.17 -4.81 -15.06
C ARG A 126 -1.23 -4.54 -14.52
N GLN A 127 -2.20 -4.58 -15.41
CA GLN A 127 -3.61 -4.53 -15.03
C GLN A 127 -3.97 -5.75 -14.18
N LEU A 128 -4.84 -5.56 -13.18
CA LEU A 128 -5.39 -6.68 -12.42
C LEU A 128 -6.35 -7.53 -13.28
N ASP A 129 -6.46 -8.81 -12.94
CA ASP A 129 -7.44 -9.72 -13.53
C ASP A 129 -8.87 -9.23 -13.27
N ASP A 130 -9.81 -9.59 -14.14
CA ASP A 130 -11.20 -9.09 -14.09
C ASP A 130 -11.88 -9.32 -12.73
N ALA A 131 -11.56 -10.42 -12.03
CA ALA A 131 -12.11 -10.74 -10.72
C ALA A 131 -11.64 -9.81 -9.59
N ALA A 132 -10.59 -9.02 -9.81
CA ALA A 132 -10.04 -8.05 -8.86
C ALA A 132 -10.28 -6.60 -9.30
N GLN A 133 -11.18 -6.38 -10.26
CA GLN A 133 -11.54 -5.07 -10.80
C GLN A 133 -12.91 -4.62 -10.28
N ASP A 134 -13.04 -4.40 -8.98
CA ASP A 134 -14.33 -4.00 -8.37
C ASP A 134 -14.88 -2.68 -8.93
N MET A 135 -14.02 -1.86 -9.55
CA MET A 135 -14.34 -0.56 -10.13
C MET A 135 -14.36 -0.55 -11.67
N ARG A 136 -14.45 -1.72 -12.32
CA ARG A 136 -14.27 -1.91 -13.78
C ARG A 136 -15.14 -1.02 -14.65
N GLU A 137 -16.35 -0.68 -14.20
CA GLU A 137 -17.28 0.17 -14.95
C GLU A 137 -16.78 1.63 -15.05
N MET A 138 -16.02 2.11 -14.07
CA MET A 138 -15.52 3.48 -14.02
C MET A 138 -14.09 3.61 -14.56
N GLY A 139 -13.30 2.55 -14.45
CA GLY A 139 -11.89 2.55 -14.84
C GLY A 139 -11.24 1.21 -14.56
N LEU A 140 -9.91 1.17 -14.64
CA LEU A 140 -9.14 -0.05 -14.41
C LEU A 140 -8.06 0.19 -13.37
N ILE A 141 -7.85 -0.83 -12.56
CA ILE A 141 -6.82 -0.88 -11.54
C ILE A 141 -5.61 -1.64 -12.08
N SER A 142 -4.42 -1.10 -11.86
CA SER A 142 -3.14 -1.70 -12.23
C SER A 142 -2.14 -1.64 -11.07
N VAL A 143 -1.25 -2.62 -11.02
CA VAL A 143 0.02 -2.49 -10.29
C VAL A 143 1.00 -1.77 -11.20
N VAL A 144 1.64 -0.73 -10.70
CA VAL A 144 2.51 0.14 -11.48
C VAL A 144 3.82 0.38 -10.72
N ALA A 145 4.95 0.30 -11.42
CA ALA A 145 6.25 0.74 -10.93
C ALA A 145 6.80 1.83 -11.86
N ARG A 146 7.01 3.05 -11.35
CA ARG A 146 7.55 4.19 -12.11
C ARG A 146 8.74 4.80 -11.40
N GLN A 147 9.75 5.22 -12.16
CA GLN A 147 10.87 6.03 -11.68
C GLN A 147 11.06 7.26 -12.57
N GLY A 148 11.81 8.24 -12.07
CA GLY A 148 12.22 9.41 -12.84
C GLY A 148 12.64 10.59 -11.99
N PRO A 149 13.08 11.70 -12.62
CA PRO A 149 13.62 12.87 -11.92
C PRO A 149 12.68 13.47 -10.88
N ALA A 150 11.37 13.41 -11.14
CA ALA A 150 10.35 13.90 -10.20
C ALA A 150 10.32 13.10 -8.89
N LEU A 151 10.76 11.85 -8.88
CA LEU A 151 10.77 10.97 -7.70
C LEU A 151 12.09 11.03 -6.91
N ALA A 152 13.00 11.92 -7.30
CA ALA A 152 14.30 12.14 -6.66
C ALA A 152 15.16 10.86 -6.56
N GLY A 153 15.28 10.12 -7.66
CA GLY A 153 16.09 8.90 -7.73
C GLY A 153 15.47 7.69 -7.02
N ARG A 154 14.15 7.66 -6.88
CA ARG A 154 13.39 6.57 -6.27
C ARG A 154 12.39 5.96 -7.24
N THR A 155 11.91 4.76 -6.91
CA THR A 155 10.81 4.11 -7.60
C THR A 155 9.52 4.21 -6.80
N LEU A 156 8.47 4.70 -7.44
CA LEU A 156 7.10 4.64 -6.94
C LEU A 156 6.47 3.32 -7.39
N LEU A 157 6.12 2.46 -6.44
CA LEU A 157 5.31 1.26 -6.65
C LEU A 157 3.89 1.55 -6.14
N THR A 158 2.88 1.43 -6.99
CA THR A 158 1.50 1.79 -6.67
C THR A 158 0.49 0.76 -7.15
N CYS A 159 -0.59 0.64 -6.39
CA CYS A 159 -1.87 0.20 -6.89
C CYS A 159 -2.64 1.45 -7.34
N GLU A 160 -2.90 1.56 -8.64
CA GLU A 160 -3.42 2.75 -9.28
C GLU A 160 -4.72 2.46 -10.01
N PHE A 161 -5.77 3.21 -9.68
CA PHE A 161 -6.99 3.28 -10.49
C PHE A 161 -6.86 4.43 -11.49
N VAL A 162 -7.16 4.15 -12.77
CA VAL A 162 -7.28 5.16 -13.83
C VAL A 162 -8.65 5.03 -14.48
N SER A 163 -9.39 6.14 -14.54
CA SER A 163 -10.72 6.17 -15.16
C SER A 163 -10.66 5.85 -16.66
N HIS A 164 -11.75 5.35 -17.24
CA HIS A 164 -11.78 5.14 -18.70
C HIS A 164 -11.59 6.43 -19.50
N GLU A 165 -12.03 7.56 -18.94
CA GLU A 165 -11.83 8.89 -19.52
C GLU A 165 -10.35 9.27 -19.53
N ASP A 166 -9.68 9.16 -18.38
CA ASP A 166 -8.26 9.48 -18.26
C ASP A 166 -7.40 8.55 -19.11
N ARG A 167 -7.74 7.26 -19.17
CA ARG A 167 -7.06 6.30 -20.06
C ARG A 167 -7.17 6.72 -21.52
N LYS A 168 -8.37 7.11 -21.97
CA LYS A 168 -8.57 7.59 -23.33
C LYS A 168 -7.76 8.86 -23.61
N ALA A 169 -7.67 9.76 -22.63
CA ALA A 169 -6.84 10.96 -22.75
C ALA A 169 -5.34 10.62 -22.85
N LEU A 170 -4.87 9.64 -22.08
CA LEU A 170 -3.49 9.15 -22.13
C LEU A 170 -3.18 8.52 -23.48
N ASP A 171 -4.02 7.59 -23.95
CA ASP A 171 -3.87 6.92 -25.25
C ASP A 171 -3.88 7.95 -26.42
N SER A 172 -4.68 9.01 -26.31
CA SER A 172 -4.74 10.05 -27.36
C SER A 172 -3.48 10.92 -27.43
N GLN A 173 -2.76 11.07 -26.32
CA GLN A 173 -1.50 11.80 -26.24
C GLN A 173 -0.30 10.91 -26.63
N GLU A 174 -0.45 9.57 -26.61
CA GLU A 174 0.55 8.64 -27.14
C GLU A 174 0.69 8.75 -28.67
N GLY A 175 -0.31 9.28 -29.38
CA GLY A 175 -0.28 9.50 -30.84
C GLY A 175 0.55 10.70 -31.30
N ASP A 176 0.93 11.60 -30.38
CA ASP A 176 1.61 12.87 -30.67
C ASP A 176 3.06 12.91 -30.15
N ALA A 177 3.60 11.79 -29.65
CA ALA A 177 5.01 11.70 -29.28
C ALA A 177 5.88 11.49 -30.55
N PRO A 178 6.81 12.42 -30.88
CA PRO A 178 7.73 12.26 -32.01
C PRO A 178 8.75 11.14 -31.80
#